data_AF-A0A938J2R5-F1
#
_entry.id   AF-A0A938J2R5-F1
#
_cell.length_a   1.000
_cell.length_b   1.000
_cell.length_c   1.000
_cell.angle_alpha   90.00
_cell.angle_beta   90.00
_cell.angle_gamma   90.00
#
_symmetry.space_group_name_H-M   'P 1'
#
loop_
_entity.id
_entity.type
_entity.pdbx_description
1 polymer ?
#
loop_
_entity_poly.entity_id
_entity_poly.type
_entity_poly.pdbx_seq_one_letter_code
_entity_poly.pdbx_strand_id
1 'polypeptide(L)'
;MAEWTESQNKKLGWFYVVVVVIALIGAFIVQPFADWGTFGYVLGVVVVIFGLVGLRQALTGKGNTRSRNMTDAKQRQWAIFGLIAVSFALIASIVTTLTSLNATDVLVVGAWVAMSGLFISQIRTLGKS
;
A
#
# COMPACT_ATOMS: atom_id res chain seq x y z
N MET A 1 3.43 -20.97 12.99
CA MET A 1 3.15 -19.97 11.95
C MET A 1 4.47 -19.56 11.33
N ALA A 2 4.62 -19.63 10.01
CA ALA A 2 5.85 -19.17 9.38
C ALA A 2 5.96 -17.65 9.53
N GLU A 3 7.04 -17.16 10.13
CA GLU A 3 7.40 -15.75 10.02
C GLU A 3 7.97 -15.49 8.61
N TRP A 4 7.87 -14.25 8.16
CA TRP A 4 8.51 -13.86 6.91
C TRP A 4 10.02 -13.96 7.06
N THR A 5 10.70 -14.45 6.03
CA THR A 5 12.15 -14.39 6.02
C THR A 5 12.62 -12.95 5.91
N GLU A 6 13.80 -12.64 6.44
CA GLU A 6 14.39 -11.31 6.35
C GLU A 6 14.43 -10.81 4.90
N SER A 7 14.81 -11.68 3.96
CA SER A 7 14.82 -11.36 2.52
C SER A 7 13.44 -10.97 1.99
N GLN A 8 12.37 -11.69 2.38
CA GLN A 8 11.00 -11.36 1.97
C GLN A 8 10.57 -10.00 2.54
N ASN A 9 10.89 -9.74 3.81
CA ASN A 9 10.60 -8.46 4.45
C ASN A 9 11.32 -7.32 3.76
N LYS A 10 12.61 -7.48 3.44
CA LYS A 10 13.39 -6.46 2.74
C LYS A 10 12.80 -6.15 1.35
N LYS A 11 12.40 -7.19 0.61
CA LYS A 11 11.75 -7.03 -0.72
C LYS A 11 10.43 -6.28 -0.63
N LEU A 12 9.57 -6.62 0.34
CA LEU A 12 8.31 -5.91 0.54
C LEU A 12 8.56 -4.46 1.00
N GLY A 13 9.55 -4.23 1.87
CA GLY A 13 9.95 -2.88 2.26
C GLY A 13 10.36 -2.02 1.07
N TRP A 14 11.22 -2.54 0.19
CA TRP A 14 11.63 -1.85 -1.04
C TRP A 14 10.47 -1.59 -2.00
N PHE A 15 9.54 -2.55 -2.11
CA PHE A 15 8.31 -2.34 -2.87
C PHE A 15 7.55 -1.11 -2.37
N TYR A 16 7.33 -0.96 -1.06
CA TYR A 16 6.67 0.23 -0.51
C TYR A 16 7.42 1.52 -0.82
N VAL A 17 8.75 1.52 -0.66
CA VAL A 17 9.57 2.71 -0.96
C VAL A 17 9.40 3.12 -2.42
N VAL A 18 9.49 2.17 -3.36
CA VAL A 18 9.34 2.44 -4.79
C VAL A 18 7.94 2.99 -5.10
N VAL A 19 6.88 2.34 -4.59
CA VAL A 19 5.49 2.79 -4.81
C VAL A 19 5.29 4.21 -4.30
N VAL A 20 5.81 4.53 -3.11
CA VAL A 20 5.65 5.85 -2.48
C VAL A 20 6.40 6.92 -3.26
N VAL A 21 7.63 6.65 -3.69
CA VAL A 21 8.40 7.58 -4.52
C VAL A 21 7.67 7.85 -5.83
N ILE A 22 7.20 6.81 -6.52
CA ILE A 22 6.47 6.95 -7.79
C ILE A 22 5.16 7.72 -7.59
N ALA A 23 4.40 7.42 -6.53
CA ALA A 23 3.13 8.08 -6.24
C ALA A 23 3.32 9.58 -5.94
N LEU A 24 4.32 9.93 -5.12
CA LEU A 24 4.60 11.34 -4.79
C LEU A 24 5.11 12.11 -6.00
N ILE A 25 6.05 11.54 -6.77
CA ILE A 25 6.55 12.18 -8.00
C ILE A 25 5.41 12.35 -9.00
N GLY A 26 4.62 11.30 -9.24
CA GLY A 26 3.48 11.34 -10.16
C GLY A 26 2.45 12.39 -9.75
N ALA A 27 2.11 12.48 -8.47
CA ALA A 27 1.20 13.49 -7.95
C ALA A 27 1.73 14.90 -8.16
N PHE A 28 3.03 15.11 -7.94
CA PHE A 28 3.69 16.41 -8.12
C PHE A 28 3.77 16.83 -9.61
N ILE A 29 3.93 15.86 -10.52
CA ILE A 29 3.90 16.11 -11.97
C ILE A 29 2.49 16.54 -12.42
N VAL A 30 1.45 15.91 -11.87
CA VAL A 30 0.06 16.21 -12.24
C VAL A 30 -0.37 17.56 -11.67
N GLN A 31 0.01 17.87 -10.45
CA GLN A 31 -0.41 19.10 -9.79
C GLN A 31 0.65 19.56 -8.76
N PRO A 32 1.01 20.86 -8.74
CA PRO A 32 1.94 21.39 -7.74
C PRO A 32 1.46 21.13 -6.32
N PHE A 33 2.40 20.86 -5.40
CA PHE A 33 2.08 20.56 -4.00
C PHE A 33 1.19 21.61 -3.34
N ALA A 34 1.39 22.89 -3.65
CA ALA A 34 0.60 23.99 -3.11
C ALA A 34 -0.91 23.85 -3.38
N ASP A 35 -1.30 23.14 -4.44
CA ASP A 35 -2.67 23.04 -4.93
C ASP A 35 -3.36 21.72 -4.57
N TRP A 36 -2.71 20.83 -3.80
CA TRP A 36 -3.25 19.49 -3.50
C TRP A 36 -4.56 19.47 -2.71
N GLY A 37 -4.90 20.59 -2.06
CA GLY A 37 -6.06 20.69 -1.17
C GLY A 37 -5.91 19.81 0.08
N THR A 38 -6.81 19.98 1.05
CA THR A 38 -6.72 19.29 2.36
C THR A 38 -6.65 17.77 2.23
N PHE A 39 -7.49 17.18 1.37
CA PHE A 39 -7.55 15.73 1.20
C PHE A 39 -6.29 15.17 0.51
N GLY A 40 -5.76 15.85 -0.50
CA GLY A 40 -4.49 15.49 -1.13
C GLY A 40 -3.31 15.55 -0.17
N TYR A 41 -3.26 16.56 0.72
CA TYR A 41 -2.24 16.61 1.77
C TYR A 41 -2.35 15.45 2.76
N VAL A 42 -3.56 15.12 3.22
CA VAL A 42 -3.78 13.97 4.13
C VAL A 42 -3.31 12.67 3.47
N LEU A 43 -3.67 12.42 2.21
CA LEU A 43 -3.20 11.26 1.48
C LEU A 43 -1.69 11.27 1.27
N GLY A 44 -1.11 12.43 0.98
CA GLY A 44 0.34 12.60 0.88
C GLY A 44 1.05 12.15 2.15
N VAL A 45 0.55 12.57 3.32
CA VAL A 45 1.08 12.13 4.63
C VAL A 45 0.94 10.62 4.82
N VAL A 46 -0.22 10.04 4.49
CA VAL A 46 -0.44 8.58 4.58
C VAL A 46 0.54 7.81 3.70
N VAL A 47 0.73 8.25 2.46
CA VAL A 47 1.68 7.67 1.50
C VAL A 47 3.11 7.79 2.02
N VAL A 48 3.50 8.94 2.57
CA VAL A 48 4.81 9.12 3.22
C VAL A 48 5.01 8.15 4.38
N ILE A 49 3.99 7.95 5.23
CA ILE A 49 4.05 6.98 6.34
C ILE A 49 4.30 5.56 5.81
N PHE A 50 3.61 5.14 4.73
CA PHE A 50 3.90 3.86 4.09
C PHE A 50 5.34 3.77 3.61
N GLY A 51 5.91 4.86 3.09
CA GLY A 51 7.29 4.93 2.64
C GLY A 51 8.28 4.78 3.79
N LEU A 52 8.04 5.44 4.92
CA LEU A 52 8.88 5.36 6.11
C LEU A 52 8.84 3.97 6.76
N VAL A 53 7.65 3.39 6.89
CA VAL A 53 7.47 2.02 7.39
C VAL A 53 8.15 1.02 6.45
N GLY A 54 7.95 1.19 5.14
CA GLY A 54 8.58 0.40 4.09
C GLY A 54 10.10 0.51 4.13
N LEU A 55 10.65 1.71 4.28
CA LEU A 55 12.08 1.96 4.37
C LEU A 55 12.69 1.30 5.61
N ARG A 56 12.03 1.42 6.76
CA ARG A 56 12.46 0.71 7.98
C ARG A 56 12.48 -0.80 7.74
N GLN A 57 11.44 -1.35 7.12
CA GLN A 57 11.35 -2.78 6.79
C GLN A 57 12.41 -3.20 5.76
N ALA A 58 12.72 -2.35 4.79
CA ALA A 58 13.73 -2.56 3.75
C ALA A 58 15.15 -2.60 4.33
N LEU A 59 15.46 -1.69 5.26
CA LEU A 59 16.78 -1.58 5.87
C LEU A 59 17.01 -2.67 6.92
N THR A 60 16.04 -2.86 7.81
CA THR A 60 16.20 -3.75 8.97
C THR A 60 15.81 -5.19 8.68
N GLY A 61 15.02 -5.45 7.63
CA GLY A 61 14.37 -6.74 7.41
C GLY A 61 13.38 -7.15 8.50
N LYS A 62 13.10 -6.26 9.46
CA LYS A 62 12.19 -6.48 10.57
C LYS A 62 10.82 -5.92 10.20
N GLY A 63 9.84 -6.81 10.17
CA GLY A 63 8.44 -6.50 9.94
C GLY A 63 7.62 -7.77 10.13
N ASN A 64 6.46 -7.64 10.75
CA ASN A 64 5.51 -8.73 10.79
C ASN A 64 4.11 -8.16 10.56
N THR A 65 3.56 -8.42 9.39
CA THR A 65 2.18 -8.05 9.06
C THR A 65 1.22 -9.20 9.38
N ARG A 66 1.71 -10.33 9.92
CA ARG A 66 0.89 -11.47 10.31
C ARG A 66 0.42 -11.37 11.75
N SER A 67 -0.84 -11.74 11.96
CA SER A 67 -1.42 -11.80 13.29
C SER A 67 -0.95 -13.07 14.00
N ARG A 68 -0.50 -12.93 15.25
CA ARG A 68 -0.15 -14.09 16.10
C ARG A 68 -1.36 -14.84 16.63
N ASN A 69 -2.56 -14.28 16.50
CA ASN A 69 -3.78 -14.78 17.12
C ASN A 69 -4.76 -15.38 16.10
N MET A 70 -4.37 -15.54 14.83
CA MET A 70 -5.26 -15.99 13.77
C MET A 70 -4.64 -17.11 12.94
N THR A 71 -5.45 -18.07 12.51
CA THR A 71 -4.98 -19.17 11.66
C THR A 71 -4.60 -18.66 10.27
N ASP A 72 -3.60 -19.28 9.64
CA ASP A 72 -3.13 -18.92 8.29
C ASP A 72 -4.29 -18.88 7.27
N ALA A 73 -5.21 -19.85 7.34
CA ALA A 73 -6.38 -19.93 6.47
C ALA A 73 -7.31 -18.72 6.64
N LYS A 74 -7.64 -18.35 7.89
CA LYS A 74 -8.49 -17.20 8.19
C LYS A 74 -7.78 -15.90 7.82
N GLN A 75 -6.48 -15.79 8.04
CA GLN A 75 -5.70 -14.62 7.63
C GLN A 75 -5.64 -14.45 6.12
N ARG A 76 -5.52 -15.55 5.37
CA ARG A 76 -5.57 -15.51 3.91
C ARG A 76 -6.95 -15.04 3.41
N GLN A 77 -8.04 -15.52 4.01
CA GLN A 77 -9.39 -15.06 3.68
C GLN A 77 -9.56 -13.56 3.94
N TRP A 78 -9.14 -13.07 5.10
CA TRP A 78 -9.18 -11.63 5.41
C TRP A 78 -8.31 -10.80 4.47
N ALA A 79 -7.16 -11.30 4.05
CA ALA A 79 -6.34 -10.62 3.06
C ALA A 79 -7.02 -10.54 1.68
N ILE A 80 -7.74 -11.58 1.27
CA ILE A 80 -8.55 -11.57 0.04
C ILE A 80 -9.70 -10.56 0.16
N PHE A 81 -10.48 -10.61 1.24
CA PHE A 81 -11.56 -9.66 1.47
C PHE A 81 -11.05 -8.22 1.55
N GLY A 82 -9.92 -8.00 2.21
CA GLY A 82 -9.25 -6.71 2.28
C GLY A 82 -8.85 -6.20 0.90
N LEU A 83 -8.23 -7.05 0.07
CA LEU A 83 -7.86 -6.71 -1.32
C LEU A 83 -9.08 -6.33 -2.16
N ILE A 84 -10.16 -7.09 -2.04
CA ILE A 84 -11.42 -6.81 -2.74
C ILE A 84 -11.98 -5.46 -2.27
N ALA A 85 -12.06 -5.23 -0.96
CA ALA A 85 -12.59 -4.00 -0.39
C ALA A 85 -11.79 -2.75 -0.83
N VAL A 86 -10.45 -2.80 -0.77
CA VAL A 86 -9.63 -1.65 -1.22
C VAL A 86 -9.74 -1.42 -2.73
N SER A 87 -9.96 -2.47 -3.51
CA SER A 87 -10.17 -2.33 -4.96
C SER A 87 -11.53 -1.71 -5.29
N PHE A 88 -12.60 -2.08 -4.58
CA PHE A 88 -13.89 -1.41 -4.70
C PHE A 88 -13.80 0.07 -4.27
N ALA A 89 -13.07 0.38 -3.20
CA ALA A 89 -12.85 1.75 -2.77
C ALA A 89 -12.13 2.59 -3.84
N LEU A 90 -11.12 2.01 -4.52
CA LEU A 90 -10.46 2.67 -5.66
C LEU A 90 -11.44 2.94 -6.79
N ILE A 91 -12.22 1.93 -7.22
CA ILE A 91 -13.19 2.08 -8.30
C ILE A 91 -14.21 3.18 -7.96
N ALA A 92 -14.77 3.16 -6.74
CA ALA A 92 -15.70 4.18 -6.28
C ALA A 92 -15.07 5.58 -6.31
N SER A 93 -13.80 5.70 -5.93
CA SER A 93 -13.07 6.98 -5.94
C SER A 93 -12.78 7.51 -7.35
N ILE A 94 -12.52 6.63 -8.34
CA ILE A 94 -12.16 7.05 -9.70
C ILE A 94 -13.41 7.32 -10.55
N VAL A 95 -14.49 6.56 -10.35
CA VAL A 95 -15.75 6.74 -11.10
C VAL A 95 -16.33 8.15 -10.92
N THR A 96 -16.04 8.81 -9.80
CA THR A 96 -16.48 10.19 -9.53
C THR A 96 -15.63 11.28 -10.19
N THR A 97 -14.45 10.97 -10.74
CA THR A 97 -13.46 11.96 -11.26
C THR A 97 -13.00 11.71 -12.70
N LEU A 98 -13.78 10.98 -13.51
CA LEU A 98 -13.43 10.57 -14.88
C LEU A 98 -13.10 11.71 -15.88
N THR A 99 -13.34 12.98 -15.52
CA THR A 99 -13.17 14.13 -16.42
C THR A 99 -11.83 14.86 -16.29
N SER A 100 -11.10 14.70 -15.17
CA SER A 100 -9.77 15.31 -15.00
C SER A 100 -8.94 14.59 -13.95
N LEU A 101 -7.73 14.15 -14.32
CA LEU A 101 -6.76 13.57 -13.39
C LEU A 101 -6.15 14.68 -12.52
N ASN A 102 -6.19 14.52 -11.20
CA ASN A 102 -5.56 15.42 -10.23
C ASN A 102 -4.55 14.68 -9.32
N ALA A 103 -3.81 15.40 -8.46
CA ALA A 103 -2.84 14.79 -7.56
C ALA A 103 -3.47 13.80 -6.57
N THR A 104 -4.70 14.07 -6.11
CA THR A 104 -5.43 13.18 -5.21
C THR A 104 -5.66 11.83 -5.88
N ASP A 105 -6.07 11.79 -7.15
CA ASP A 105 -6.29 10.53 -7.88
C ASP A 105 -5.01 9.70 -7.94
N VAL A 106 -3.86 10.33 -8.23
CA VAL A 106 -2.55 9.65 -8.28
C VAL A 106 -2.16 9.10 -6.91
N LEU A 107 -2.37 9.87 -5.84
CA LEU A 107 -2.08 9.43 -4.47
C LEU A 107 -3.01 8.29 -4.02
N VAL A 108 -4.30 8.32 -4.39
CA VAL A 108 -5.26 7.24 -4.13
C VAL A 108 -4.82 5.96 -4.83
N VAL A 109 -4.44 6.04 -6.11
CA VAL A 109 -3.91 4.89 -6.86
C VAL A 109 -2.62 4.38 -6.19
N GLY A 110 -1.70 5.26 -5.82
CA GLY A 110 -0.46 4.89 -5.12
C GLY A 110 -0.71 4.18 -3.79
N ALA A 111 -1.64 4.70 -2.98
CA ALA A 111 -2.07 4.06 -1.74
C ALA A 111 -2.72 2.69 -1.99
N TRP A 112 -3.55 2.58 -3.03
CA TRP A 112 -4.15 1.29 -3.43
C TRP A 112 -3.09 0.28 -3.86
N VAL A 113 -2.09 0.67 -4.66
CA VAL A 113 -0.98 -0.22 -5.06
C VAL A 113 -0.21 -0.70 -3.83
N ALA A 114 0.10 0.21 -2.90
CA ALA A 114 0.80 -0.12 -1.66
C ALA A 114 0.01 -1.16 -0.83
N MET A 115 -1.28 -0.90 -0.58
CA MET A 115 -2.15 -1.81 0.16
C MET A 115 -2.34 -3.16 -0.55
N SER A 116 -2.48 -3.14 -1.89
CA SER A 116 -2.61 -4.36 -2.68
C SER A 116 -1.37 -5.23 -2.59
N GLY A 117 -0.18 -4.62 -2.59
CA GLY A 117 1.09 -5.33 -2.37
C GLY A 117 1.12 -6.05 -1.01
N LEU A 118 0.62 -5.42 0.06
CA LEU A 118 0.46 -6.08 1.37
C LEU A 118 -0.42 -7.32 1.23
N PHE A 119 -1.64 -7.17 0.73
CA PHE A 119 -2.61 -8.25 0.70
C PHE A 119 -2.17 -9.41 -0.20
N ILE A 120 -1.70 -9.12 -1.41
CA ILE A 120 -1.17 -10.12 -2.34
C ILE A 120 -0.01 -10.88 -1.70
N SER A 121 0.88 -10.17 -1.01
CA SER A 121 2.02 -10.81 -0.37
C SER A 121 1.60 -11.74 0.78
N GLN A 122 0.58 -11.37 1.57
CA GLN A 122 -0.01 -12.24 2.58
C GLN A 122 -0.67 -13.46 1.93
N ILE A 123 -1.48 -13.27 0.89
CA ILE A 123 -2.16 -14.36 0.17
C ILE A 123 -1.17 -15.37 -0.40
N ARG A 124 -0.05 -14.90 -0.98
CA ARG A 124 0.96 -15.75 -1.61
C ARG A 124 1.77 -16.56 -0.61
N THR A 125 1.93 -16.07 0.61
CA THR A 125 2.87 -16.61 1.60
C THR A 125 2.19 -17.39 2.73
N LEU A 126 0.88 -17.21 2.97
CA LEU A 126 0.12 -17.95 3.99
C LEU A 126 -0.25 -19.36 3.50
N GLY A 127 -0.01 -20.38 4.33
CA GLY A 127 -0.33 -21.78 3.99
C GLY A 127 0.68 -22.52 3.09
N LYS A 128 1.89 -21.97 2.89
CA LYS A 128 3.01 -22.66 2.20
C LYS A 128 4.12 -23.12 3.17
N SER A 129 3.82 -23.28 4.45
CA SER A 129 4.74 -23.81 5.46
C SER A 129 4.48 -25.29 5.72
#